data_AF-A0AAD4E9Y5-F1
#
_entry.id   AF-A0AAD4E9Y5-F1
#
_cell.length_a   1.000
_cell.length_b   1.000
_cell.length_c   1.000
_cell.angle_alpha   90.00
_cell.angle_beta   90.00
_cell.angle_gamma   90.00
#
_symmetry.space_group_name_H-M   'P 1'
#
loop_
_entity.id
_entity.type
_entity.pdbx_description
1 polymer ?
#
loop_
_entity_poly.entity_id
_entity_poly.type
_entity_poly.pdbx_seq_one_letter_code
_entity_poly.pdbx_strand_id
1 'polypeptide(L)'
;MLPALKRTDWGHWQEILLKLYHYNHCPENWTIRAYQPGERVRGSSGNDLSRWGGGHVRRLLSAAYTVAFICMLRFDEVLKIQVHDLRVHDTQVALHLPFRKTHQNGSTYVTPPSAAN
;
A
#
# COMPACT_ATOMS: atom_id res chain seq x y z
N MET A 1 22.46 9.31 -18.55
CA MET A 1 21.51 10.21 -19.23
C MET A 1 20.20 9.45 -19.37
N LEU A 2 19.26 9.64 -18.44
CA LEU A 2 17.98 8.94 -18.47
C LEU A 2 17.11 9.51 -19.60
N PRO A 3 16.46 8.70 -20.43
CA PRO A 3 15.63 9.20 -21.53
C PRO A 3 14.42 9.96 -20.95
N ALA A 4 14.26 11.20 -21.39
CA ALA A 4 13.12 12.03 -21.03
C ALA A 4 11.83 11.38 -21.52
N LEU A 5 10.96 10.98 -20.58
CA LEU A 5 9.61 10.49 -20.86
C LEU A 5 8.89 11.48 -21.79
N LYS A 6 8.39 11.00 -22.94
CA LYS A 6 7.70 11.87 -23.90
C LYS A 6 6.35 12.28 -23.33
N ARG A 7 5.94 13.52 -23.58
CA ARG A 7 4.69 14.14 -23.10
C ARG A 7 3.42 13.32 -23.40
N THR A 8 3.46 12.46 -24.43
CA THR A 8 2.38 11.53 -24.83
C THR A 8 2.19 10.35 -23.87
N ASP A 9 3.20 9.94 -23.11
CA ASP A 9 3.10 8.81 -22.18
C ASP A 9 2.25 9.18 -20.95
N TRP A 10 2.22 10.46 -20.56
CA TRP A 10 1.48 10.93 -19.38
C TRP A 10 -0.04 10.79 -19.54
N GLY A 11 -0.58 11.03 -20.74
CA GLY A 11 -2.01 10.87 -21.02
C GLY A 11 -2.46 9.42 -20.88
N HIS A 12 -1.62 8.47 -21.34
CA HIS A 12 -1.90 7.05 -21.22
C HIS A 12 -1.96 6.57 -19.76
N TRP A 13 -1.05 7.05 -18.91
CA TRP A 13 -1.06 6.73 -17.48
C TRP A 13 -2.30 7.29 -16.77
N GLN A 14 -2.73 8.50 -17.12
CA GLN A 14 -3.96 9.08 -16.57
C GLN A 14 -5.19 8.24 -16.94
N GLU A 15 -5.29 7.79 -18.19
CA GLU A 15 -6.37 6.90 -18.63
C GLU A 15 -6.36 5.55 -17.90
N ILE A 16 -5.18 4.95 -17.71
CA ILE A 16 -5.04 3.69 -16.96
C ILE A 16 -5.48 3.87 -15.51
N LEU A 17 -5.00 4.92 -14.84
CA LEU A 17 -5.37 5.21 -13.46
C LEU A 17 -6.87 5.47 -13.31
N LEU A 18 -7.47 6.18 -14.27
CA LEU A 18 -8.91 6.44 -14.29
C LEU A 18 -9.70 5.14 -14.49
N LYS A 19 -9.29 4.28 -15.42
CA LYS A 19 -9.90 2.95 -15.63
C LYS A 19 -9.80 2.09 -14.38
N LEU A 20 -8.64 2.09 -13.72
CA LEU A 20 -8.44 1.38 -12.46
C LEU A 20 -9.32 1.94 -11.33
N TYR A 21 -9.43 3.26 -11.24
CA TYR A 21 -10.29 3.93 -10.27
C TYR A 21 -11.76 3.52 -10.45
N HIS A 22 -12.30 3.63 -11.67
CA HIS A 22 -13.67 3.22 -11.96
C HIS A 22 -13.89 1.74 -11.69
N TYR A 23 -12.97 0.88 -12.10
CA TYR A 23 -13.05 -0.56 -11.84
C TYR A 23 -13.11 -0.86 -10.34
N ASN A 24 -12.27 -0.21 -9.53
CA ASN A 24 -12.26 -0.42 -8.07
C ASN A 24 -13.51 0.18 -7.39
N HIS A 25 -14.16 1.17 -7.99
CA HIS A 25 -15.39 1.81 -7.50
C HIS A 25 -16.68 1.12 -7.97
N CYS A 26 -16.61 0.12 -8.86
CA CYS A 26 -17.78 -0.69 -9.20
C CYS A 26 -18.38 -1.35 -7.94
N PRO A 27 -19.70 -1.39 -7.75
CA PRO A 27 -20.35 -1.94 -6.55
C PRO A 27 -19.88 -3.36 -6.18
N GLU A 28 -19.61 -4.18 -7.20
CA GLU A 28 -19.15 -5.56 -7.08
C GLU A 28 -17.76 -5.63 -6.43
N ASN A 29 -16.90 -4.67 -6.76
CA ASN A 29 -15.52 -4.55 -6.27
C ASN A 29 -15.41 -3.68 -5.01
N TRP A 30 -16.43 -2.85 -4.74
CA TRP A 30 -16.54 -1.98 -3.57
C TRP A 30 -17.01 -2.74 -2.34
N THR A 31 -17.91 -3.70 -2.52
CA THR A 31 -18.46 -4.51 -1.43
C THR A 31 -17.37 -5.37 -0.80
N ILE A 32 -17.17 -5.22 0.51
CA ILE A 32 -16.24 -6.05 1.29
C ILE A 32 -16.81 -7.46 1.37
N ARG A 33 -16.25 -8.38 0.58
CA ARG A 33 -16.57 -9.81 0.67
C ARG A 33 -15.64 -10.47 1.67
N ALA A 34 -16.15 -11.48 2.38
CA ALA A 34 -15.31 -12.38 3.17
C ALA A 34 -14.25 -13.00 2.25
N TYR A 35 -13.04 -13.21 2.79
CA TYR A 35 -11.98 -13.87 2.04
C TYR A 35 -12.47 -15.25 1.58
N GLN A 36 -12.49 -15.45 0.27
CA GLN A 36 -12.72 -16.76 -0.33
C GLN A 36 -11.41 -17.16 -1.02
N PRO A 37 -10.86 -18.35 -0.73
CA PRO A 37 -9.74 -18.88 -1.49
C PRO A 37 -10.16 -18.93 -2.96
N GLY A 38 -9.44 -18.22 -3.82
CA GLY A 38 -9.72 -18.27 -5.26
C GLY A 38 -9.57 -19.71 -5.76
N GLU A 39 -10.49 -20.17 -6.60
CA GLU A 39 -10.28 -21.40 -7.35
C GLU A 39 -8.98 -21.24 -8.15
N ARG A 40 -7.97 -22.05 -7.83
CA ARG A 40 -6.82 -22.22 -8.70
C ARG A 40 -7.32 -22.94 -9.94
N VAL A 41 -7.87 -22.21 -10.90
CA VAL A 41 -8.28 -22.77 -12.18
C VAL A 41 -7.00 -23.28 -12.86
N ARG A 42 -6.73 -24.58 -12.74
CA ARG A 42 -5.70 -25.27 -13.51
C ARG A 42 -6.10 -25.14 -14.98
N GLY A 43 -5.54 -24.14 -15.67
CA GLY A 43 -5.85 -23.85 -17.06
C GLY A 43 -6.31 -22.43 -17.37
N SER A 44 -6.57 -21.58 -16.36
CA SER A 44 -6.56 -20.13 -16.63
C SER A 44 -5.14 -19.78 -17.03
N SER A 45 -4.95 -19.37 -18.28
CA SER A 45 -3.77 -18.63 -18.69
C SER A 45 -3.48 -17.60 -17.59
N GLY A 46 -2.27 -17.58 -17.05
CA GLY A 46 -1.85 -16.73 -15.92
C GLY A 46 -1.92 -15.23 -16.18
N ASN A 47 -2.74 -14.81 -17.13
CA ASN A 47 -2.88 -13.50 -17.71
C ASN A 47 -4.17 -12.79 -17.28
N ASP A 48 -5.00 -13.41 -16.44
CA ASP A 48 -6.20 -12.77 -15.91
C ASP A 48 -5.83 -11.83 -14.74
N LEU A 49 -5.00 -10.82 -15.03
CA LEU A 49 -4.63 -9.74 -14.11
C LEU A 49 -5.88 -9.07 -13.51
N SER A 50 -7.01 -9.17 -14.22
CA SER A 50 -8.33 -8.75 -13.77
C SER A 50 -8.74 -9.37 -12.43
N ARG A 51 -8.23 -10.56 -12.08
CA ARG A 51 -8.52 -11.28 -10.82
C ARG A 51 -7.46 -11.08 -9.73
N TRP A 52 -6.37 -10.37 -10.01
CA TRP A 52 -5.28 -10.22 -9.04
C TRP A 52 -5.70 -9.41 -7.80
N GLY A 53 -5.41 -9.95 -6.61
CA GLY A 53 -5.55 -9.29 -5.31
C GLY A 53 -6.99 -9.00 -4.82
N GLY A 54 -8.00 -9.13 -5.67
CA GLY A 54 -9.37 -8.69 -5.35
C GLY A 54 -9.46 -7.20 -4.97
N GLY A 55 -10.67 -6.75 -4.62
CA GLY A 55 -10.91 -5.34 -4.23
C GLY A 55 -10.20 -4.91 -2.93
N HIS A 56 -9.96 -5.87 -2.02
CA HIS A 56 -9.29 -5.63 -0.74
C HIS A 56 -7.81 -5.27 -0.89
N VAL A 57 -7.04 -6.14 -1.57
CA VAL A 57 -5.60 -5.91 -1.71
C VAL A 57 -5.34 -4.68 -2.55
N ARG A 58 -6.16 -4.41 -3.58
CA ARG A 58 -6.02 -3.21 -4.41
C ARG A 58 -6.21 -1.92 -3.60
N ARG A 59 -7.25 -1.85 -2.77
CA ARG A 59 -7.50 -0.68 -1.90
C ARG A 59 -6.44 -0.52 -0.83
N LEU A 60 -6.03 -1.63 -0.20
CA LEU A 60 -4.92 -1.62 0.75
C LEU A 60 -3.63 -1.10 0.10
N LEU A 61 -3.32 -1.59 -1.10
CA LEU A 61 -2.13 -1.19 -1.83
C LEU A 61 -2.20 0.29 -2.24
N SER A 62 -3.35 0.76 -2.75
CA SER A 62 -3.55 2.19 -3.05
C SER A 62 -3.36 3.05 -1.79
N ALA A 63 -3.95 2.68 -0.66
CA ALA A 63 -3.78 3.38 0.60
C ALA A 63 -2.32 3.36 1.07
N ALA A 64 -1.64 2.22 0.97
CA ALA A 64 -0.23 2.08 1.32
C ALA A 64 0.68 2.96 0.45
N TYR A 65 0.43 3.04 -0.86
CA TYR A 65 1.12 3.96 -1.76
C TYR A 65 0.89 5.43 -1.37
N THR A 66 -0.36 5.81 -1.04
CA THR A 66 -0.68 7.17 -0.60
C THR A 66 0.04 7.53 0.70
N VAL A 67 0.02 6.63 1.70
CA VAL A 67 0.74 6.85 2.96
C VAL A 67 2.25 6.90 2.73
N ALA A 68 2.80 6.00 1.93
CA ALA A 68 4.21 6.00 1.57
C ALA A 68 4.62 7.33 0.91
N PHE A 69 3.79 7.87 0.03
CA PHE A 69 4.06 9.12 -0.67
C PHE A 69 3.94 10.34 0.26
N ILE A 70 2.85 10.47 1.02
CA ILE A 70 2.61 11.62 1.92
C ILE A 70 3.64 11.66 3.05
N CYS A 71 3.92 10.50 3.67
CA CYS A 71 4.86 10.40 4.77
C CYS A 71 6.30 10.13 4.29
N MET A 72 6.52 10.01 2.97
CA MET A 72 7.80 9.68 2.33
C MET A 72 8.47 8.43 2.96
N LEU A 73 7.68 7.40 3.27
CA LEU A 73 8.14 6.15 3.92
C LEU A 73 8.58 5.10 2.90
N ARG A 74 9.43 4.17 3.33
CA ARG A 74 9.73 2.97 2.53
C ARG A 74 8.55 1.97 2.62
N PHE A 75 8.39 1.10 1.62
CA PHE A 75 7.30 0.12 1.64
C PHE A 75 7.35 -0.84 2.84
N ASP A 76 8.55 -1.27 3.24
CA ASP A 76 8.74 -2.11 4.44
C ASP A 76 8.30 -1.42 5.74
N GLU A 77 8.34 -0.08 5.76
CA GLU A 77 7.89 0.73 6.90
C GLU A 77 6.36 0.85 6.90
N VAL A 78 5.77 1.10 5.72
CA VAL A 78 4.30 1.18 5.59
C VAL A 78 3.62 -0.13 5.95
N LEU A 79 4.20 -1.28 5.58
CA LEU A 79 3.65 -2.60 5.91
C LEU A 79 3.72 -2.92 7.41
N LYS A 80 4.51 -2.19 8.20
CA LYS A 80 4.59 -2.34 9.66
C LYS A 80 3.52 -1.53 10.40
N ILE A 81 2.86 -0.58 9.73
CA ILE A 81 1.82 0.24 10.33
C ILE A 81 0.62 -0.66 10.65
N GLN A 82 0.18 -0.61 11.90
CA GLN A 82 -1.00 -1.34 12.35
C GLN A 82 -2.16 -0.38 12.63
N VAL A 83 -3.37 -0.93 12.82
CA VAL A 83 -4.58 -0.13 13.08
C VAL A 83 -4.42 0.73 14.34
N HIS A 84 -3.69 0.25 15.35
CA HIS A 84 -3.46 1.02 16.59
C HIS A 84 -2.57 2.26 16.40
N ASP A 85 -1.80 2.30 15.30
CA ASP A 85 -1.00 3.47 14.93
C ASP A 85 -1.84 4.56 14.25
N LEU A 86 -3.08 4.25 13.88
CA LEU A 86 -4.01 5.20 13.26
C LEU A 86 -4.94 5.79 14.32
N ARG A 87 -4.96 7.12 14.42
CA ARG A 87 -5.95 7.86 15.20
C ARG A 87 -6.86 8.62 14.24
N VAL A 88 -8.12 8.21 14.20
CA VAL A 88 -9.14 8.87 13.39
C VAL A 88 -9.80 9.94 14.23
N HIS A 89 -9.66 11.19 13.79
CA HIS A 89 -10.43 12.34 14.27
C HIS A 89 -11.51 12.68 13.22
N ASP A 90 -12.52 13.45 13.61
CA ASP A 90 -13.73 13.71 12.79
C ASP A 90 -13.43 14.19 11.35
N THR A 91 -12.31 14.88 11.14
CA THR A 91 -11.89 15.39 9.83
C THR A 91 -10.46 15.03 9.43
N GLN A 92 -9.72 14.28 10.25
CA GLN A 92 -8.29 14.04 10.05
C GLN A 92 -7.89 12.65 10.52
N VAL A 93 -6.99 12.01 9.78
CA VAL A 93 -6.35 10.76 10.21
C VAL A 93 -4.93 11.09 10.64
N ALA A 94 -4.65 10.98 11.94
CA ALA A 94 -3.32 11.11 12.49
C ALA A 94 -2.64 9.73 12.48
N LEU A 95 -1.52 9.63 11.76
CA LEU A 95 -0.70 8.43 11.71
C LEU A 95 0.47 8.58 12.69
N HIS A 96 0.50 7.74 13.71
CA HIS A 96 1.63 7.62 14.62
C HIS A 96 2.65 6.64 14.02
N LEU A 97 3.89 7.08 13.79
CA LEU A 97 4.90 6.22 13.19
C LEU A 97 5.68 5.50 14.30
N PRO A 98 5.63 4.16 14.40
CA PRO A 98 6.36 3.41 15.43
C PRO A 98 7.88 3.36 15.15
N PHE A 99 8.33 3.86 13.99
CA PHE A 99 9.73 3.88 13.58
C PHE A 99 10.20 5.31 13.28
N ARG A 100 11.45 5.59 13.63
CA ARG A 100 12.09 6.88 13.40
C ARG A 100 12.79 6.85 12.03
N LYS A 101 12.30 7.68 11.11
CA LYS A 101 12.66 7.67 9.68
C LYS A 101 14.14 7.87 9.35
N THR A 102 14.91 8.55 10.20
CA THR A 102 16.38 8.63 10.10
C THR A 102 16.94 9.12 11.43
N HIS A 103 17.83 8.35 12.06
CA HIS A 103 18.78 8.89 13.03
C HIS A 103 19.90 9.55 12.23
N GLN A 104 20.15 10.85 12.41
CA GLN A 104 21.22 11.54 11.68
C GLN A 104 22.61 10.95 12.02
N ASN A 105 22.73 10.27 13.19
CA ASN A 105 23.95 9.64 13.69
C ASN A 105 23.71 8.17 14.08
N GLY A 106 23.28 7.30 13.14
CA GLY A 106 22.86 5.90 13.38
C GLY A 106 23.38 5.23 14.67
N SER A 107 22.55 5.15 15.70
CA SER A 107 22.86 4.38 16.91
C SER A 107 22.13 3.05 16.85
N THR A 108 22.89 1.97 16.78
CA THR A 108 22.43 0.61 17.02
C THR A 108 21.80 0.53 18.41
N TYR A 109 20.59 -0.02 18.51
CA TYR A 109 20.02 -0.36 19.82
C TYR A 109 20.89 -1.46 20.43
N VAL A 110 21.82 -1.09 21.30
CA VAL A 110 22.40 -2.03 22.26
C VAL A 110 21.30 -2.27 23.28
N THR A 111 20.67 -3.45 23.25
CA THR A 111 19.87 -3.92 24.38
C THR A 111 20.78 -3.94 25.60
N PRO A 112 20.49 -3.22 26.70
CA PRO A 112 21.23 -3.40 27.93
C PRO A 112 21.07 -4.87 28.38
N PRO A 113 22.13 -5.51 28.88
CA PRO A 113 22.02 -6.89 29.34
C PRO A 113 20.96 -6.96 30.43
N SER A 114 20.02 -7.90 30.26
CA SER A 114 19.02 -8.26 31.25
C SER A 114 19.72 -8.44 32.59
N ALA A 115 19.48 -7.51 33.52
CA ALA A 115 19.90 -7.68 34.89
C ALA A 115 19.20 -8.94 35.42
N ALA A 116 20.02 -9.92 35.76
CA ALA A 116 19.59 -11.11 36.48
C ALA A 116 18.95 -10.69 37.82
N ASN A 117 17.83 -11.32 38.13
CA ASN A 117 17.35 -11.57 39.49
C ASN A 117 16.82 -13.00 39.51
#